data_AF-A0A4V1RG72-F1
#
_entry.id   AF-A0A4V1RG72-F1
#
_cell.length_a   1.000
_cell.length_b   1.000
_cell.length_c   1.000
_cell.angle_alpha   90.00
_cell.angle_beta   90.00
_cell.angle_gamma   90.00
#
_symmetry.space_group_name_H-M   'P 1'
#
loop_
_entity.id
_entity.type
_entity.pdbx_description
1 polymer ?
#
loop_
_entity_poly.entity_id
_entity_poly.type
_entity_poly.pdbx_seq_one_letter_code
_entity_poly.pdbx_strand_id
1 'polypeptide(L)'
;AKPDMRPLGPNIADKGSVFYHFSVTSFDSVDGTRHYRVWTAVPNTTAPASGYPILYMLDGNAVMDRLDDELLKQLSEKTPPVIVAVGYQTNLPFDLNSRAYDYTPAAESRKTDLHSGHFSRKSGGSNNFRQLLETRIAPKVEQGL
;
A
#
# COMPACT_ATOMS: atom_id res chain seq x y z
N ALA A 1 -7.29 -13.41 14.74
CA ALA A 1 -7.35 -14.39 13.62
C ALA A 1 -6.00 -14.42 12.92
N LYS A 2 -5.54 -15.59 12.44
CA LYS A 2 -4.32 -15.68 11.63
C LYS A 2 -4.66 -15.26 10.19
N PRO A 3 -3.90 -14.36 9.54
CA PRO A 3 -4.20 -13.96 8.17
C PRO A 3 -4.07 -15.14 7.22
N ASP A 4 -4.94 -15.20 6.22
CA ASP A 4 -4.77 -16.10 5.09
C ASP A 4 -3.54 -15.66 4.29
N MET A 5 -2.62 -16.59 4.05
CA MET A 5 -1.34 -16.34 3.38
C MET A 5 -1.24 -17.10 2.06
N ARG A 6 -2.37 -17.55 1.49
CA ARG A 6 -2.38 -18.12 0.15
C ARG A 6 -1.89 -17.08 -0.87
N PRO A 7 -1.09 -17.48 -1.88
CA PRO A 7 -0.69 -16.59 -2.94
C PRO A 7 -1.91 -15.98 -3.65
N LEU A 8 -1.80 -14.69 -3.96
CA LEU A 8 -2.78 -13.92 -4.70
C LEU A 8 -2.67 -14.20 -6.20
N GLY A 9 -3.81 -14.21 -6.88
CA GLY A 9 -3.89 -14.19 -8.34
C GLY A 9 -3.88 -12.75 -8.89
N PRO A 10 -4.20 -12.58 -10.19
CA PRO A 10 -4.38 -11.26 -10.78
C PRO A 10 -5.49 -10.47 -10.08
N ASN A 11 -5.25 -9.19 -9.84
CA ASN A 11 -6.17 -8.30 -9.15
C ASN A 11 -6.85 -7.32 -10.11
N ILE A 12 -7.67 -6.40 -9.58
CA ILE A 12 -8.44 -5.45 -10.40
C ILE A 12 -7.55 -4.53 -11.26
N ALA A 13 -6.31 -4.24 -10.85
CA ALA A 13 -5.39 -3.46 -11.67
C ALA A 13 -4.91 -4.21 -12.93
N ASP A 14 -4.84 -5.54 -12.87
CA ASP A 14 -4.49 -6.37 -14.04
C ASP A 14 -5.69 -6.52 -15.00
N LYS A 15 -6.90 -6.53 -14.45
CA LYS A 15 -8.17 -6.73 -15.19
C LYS A 15 -8.71 -5.43 -15.80
N GLY A 16 -8.45 -4.30 -15.14
CA GLY A 16 -9.06 -3.00 -15.43
C GLY A 16 -10.43 -2.84 -14.78
N SER A 17 -10.94 -1.61 -14.79
CA SER A 17 -12.27 -1.23 -14.33
C SER A 17 -12.85 -0.17 -15.26
N VAL A 18 -14.18 -0.13 -15.39
CA VAL A 18 -14.86 0.97 -16.10
C VAL A 18 -14.86 2.27 -15.27
N PHE A 19 -14.70 2.17 -13.95
CA PHE A 19 -14.75 3.31 -13.03
C PHE A 19 -13.39 3.94 -12.78
N TYR A 20 -12.32 3.15 -12.86
CA TYR A 20 -10.96 3.57 -12.52
C TYR A 20 -9.95 3.03 -13.53
N HIS A 21 -8.87 3.78 -13.75
CA HIS A 21 -7.66 3.28 -14.41
C HIS A 21 -6.53 3.13 -13.39
N PHE A 22 -5.64 2.18 -13.64
CA PHE A 22 -4.60 1.79 -12.71
C PHE A 22 -3.20 1.96 -13.30
N SER A 23 -2.26 2.38 -12.48
CA SER A 23 -0.84 2.33 -12.78
C SER A 23 -0.07 1.67 -11.63
N VAL A 24 1.10 1.11 -11.92
CA VAL A 24 1.94 0.44 -10.93
C VAL A 24 3.34 1.02 -10.98
N THR A 25 3.85 1.43 -9.82
CA THR A 25 5.22 1.93 -9.66
C THR A 25 5.93 1.13 -8.58
N SER A 26 7.21 0.84 -8.81
CA SER A 26 8.08 0.16 -7.84
C SER A 26 8.99 1.15 -7.13
N PHE A 27 9.27 0.87 -5.86
CA PHE A 27 10.24 1.61 -5.05
C PHE A 27 11.04 0.63 -4.20
N ASP A 28 12.21 1.06 -3.74
CA ASP A 28 13.05 0.31 -2.81
C ASP A 28 13.31 1.14 -1.55
N SER A 29 13.43 0.45 -0.41
CA SER A 29 13.88 1.06 0.83
C SER A 29 15.31 1.59 0.68
N VAL A 30 15.67 2.59 1.48
CA VAL A 30 17.02 3.17 1.48
C VAL A 30 18.10 2.12 1.79
N ASP A 31 17.77 1.13 2.63
CA ASP A 31 18.68 0.01 2.95
C ASP A 31 18.67 -1.12 1.91
N GLY A 32 17.86 -1.02 0.85
CA GLY A 32 17.80 -1.99 -0.24
C GLY A 32 17.17 -3.35 0.09
N THR A 33 16.60 -3.52 1.28
CA THR A 33 16.08 -4.84 1.75
C THR A 33 14.58 -5.01 1.60
N ARG A 34 13.84 -3.94 1.30
CA ARG A 34 12.39 -3.94 1.13
C ARG A 34 12.03 -3.36 -0.23
N HIS A 35 11.21 -4.10 -0.96
CA HIS A 35 10.81 -3.76 -2.32
C HIS A 35 9.30 -3.52 -2.33
N TYR A 36 8.90 -2.32 -2.72
CA TYR A 36 7.52 -1.86 -2.71
C TYR A 36 6.91 -2.00 -4.11
N ARG A 37 5.64 -2.38 -4.13
CA ARG A 37 4.78 -2.31 -5.31
C ARG A 37 3.62 -1.39 -4.94
N VAL A 38 3.52 -0.26 -5.63
CA VAL A 38 2.50 0.76 -5.35
C VAL A 38 1.54 0.81 -6.53
N TRP A 39 0.27 0.54 -6.25
CA TRP A 39 -0.81 0.71 -7.22
C TRP A 39 -1.45 2.06 -7.00
N THR A 40 -1.62 2.82 -8.09
CA THR A 40 -2.39 4.07 -8.09
C THR A 40 -3.64 3.85 -8.94
N ALA A 41 -4.80 3.86 -8.31
CA ALA A 41 -6.10 3.84 -8.98
C ALA A 41 -6.64 5.27 -9.05
N VAL A 42 -6.85 5.77 -10.27
CA VAL A 42 -7.37 7.11 -10.52
C VAL A 42 -8.80 7.00 -11.07
N PRO A 43 -9.78 7.77 -10.54
CA PRO A 43 -11.14 7.76 -11.07
C PRO A 43 -11.17 8.18 -12.55
N ASN A 44 -12.06 7.55 -13.33
CA ASN A 44 -12.30 7.92 -14.73
C ASN A 44 -13.27 9.11 -14.87
N THR A 45 -13.99 9.47 -13.81
CA THR A 45 -14.79 10.69 -13.74
C THR A 45 -13.90 11.93 -13.71
N THR A 46 -14.39 13.11 -14.06
CA THR A 46 -13.58 14.35 -13.98
C THR A 46 -13.32 14.78 -12.53
N ALA A 47 -12.10 15.27 -12.25
CA ALA A 47 -11.74 15.80 -10.95
C ALA A 47 -12.57 17.04 -10.57
N PRO A 48 -12.92 17.22 -9.29
CA PRO A 48 -13.38 18.51 -8.78
C PRO A 48 -12.33 19.61 -9.02
N ALA A 49 -12.76 20.88 -9.01
CA ALA A 49 -11.84 22.02 -9.17
C ALA A 49 -10.74 22.07 -8.09
N SER A 50 -10.99 21.48 -6.92
CA SER A 50 -10.01 21.34 -5.83
C SER A 50 -9.06 20.15 -5.98
N GLY A 51 -9.17 19.37 -7.07
CA GLY A 51 -8.49 18.09 -7.24
C GLY A 51 -9.23 16.91 -6.59
N TYR A 52 -8.77 15.70 -6.86
CA TYR A 52 -9.28 14.50 -6.19
C TYR A 52 -8.84 14.46 -4.73
N PRO A 53 -9.70 13.99 -3.81
CA PRO A 53 -9.23 13.43 -2.56
C PRO A 53 -8.28 12.25 -2.84
N ILE A 54 -7.27 12.04 -2.00
CA ILE A 54 -6.35 10.90 -2.12
C ILE A 54 -6.32 10.10 -0.83
N LEU A 55 -6.35 8.76 -0.94
CA LEU A 55 -6.26 7.84 0.18
C LEU A 55 -5.09 6.88 -0.01
N TYR A 56 -4.11 6.98 0.89
CA TYR A 56 -3.00 6.03 0.99
C TYR A 56 -3.40 4.85 1.89
N MET A 57 -3.31 3.64 1.35
CA MET A 57 -3.63 2.41 2.07
C MET A 57 -2.39 1.52 2.20
N LEU A 58 -2.08 1.14 3.44
CA LEU A 58 -1.04 0.16 3.75
C LEU A 58 -1.53 -1.27 3.45
N ASP A 59 -0.62 -2.24 3.51
CA ASP A 59 -0.91 -3.63 3.13
C ASP A 59 -1.55 -3.74 1.73
N GLY A 60 -1.00 -2.98 0.77
CA GLY A 60 -1.61 -2.76 -0.55
C GLY A 60 -1.94 -4.03 -1.33
N ASN A 61 -1.17 -5.11 -1.17
CA ASN A 61 -1.46 -6.40 -1.81
C ASN A 61 -2.84 -6.95 -1.37
N ALA A 62 -3.11 -6.96 -0.06
CA ALA A 62 -4.38 -7.44 0.50
C ALA A 62 -5.56 -6.50 0.20
N VAL A 63 -5.29 -5.21 0.06
CA VAL A 63 -6.26 -4.20 -0.38
C VAL A 63 -6.66 -4.46 -1.82
N MET A 64 -5.69 -4.61 -2.73
CA MET A 64 -5.96 -4.84 -4.15
C MET A 64 -6.67 -6.16 -4.42
N ASP A 65 -6.45 -7.18 -3.59
CA ASP A 65 -7.19 -8.46 -3.61
C ASP A 65 -8.68 -8.31 -3.26
N ARG A 66 -9.05 -7.27 -2.51
CA ARG A 66 -10.43 -7.01 -2.05
C ARG A 66 -11.13 -5.88 -2.79
N LEU A 67 -10.40 -5.11 -3.58
CA LEU A 67 -10.96 -4.00 -4.33
C LEU A 67 -11.74 -4.56 -5.53
N ASP A 68 -13.02 -4.22 -5.63
CA ASP A 68 -13.94 -4.69 -6.67
C ASP A 68 -14.74 -3.54 -7.30
N ASP A 69 -15.38 -3.83 -8.44
CA ASP A 69 -16.15 -2.83 -9.20
C ASP A 69 -17.41 -2.35 -8.45
N GLU A 70 -17.97 -3.13 -7.52
CA GLU A 70 -19.12 -2.69 -6.74
C GLU A 70 -18.72 -1.53 -5.82
N LEU A 71 -17.59 -1.67 -5.13
CA LEU A 71 -17.04 -0.60 -4.30
C LEU A 71 -16.62 0.61 -5.16
N LEU A 72 -15.92 0.40 -6.27
CA LEU A 72 -15.50 1.50 -7.15
C LEU A 72 -16.68 2.25 -7.76
N LYS A 73 -17.77 1.55 -8.09
CA LYS A 73 -19.03 2.16 -8.50
C LYS A 73 -19.61 3.05 -7.40
N GLN A 74 -19.73 2.54 -6.18
CA GLN A 74 -20.28 3.29 -5.04
C GLN A 74 -19.46 4.55 -4.73
N LEU A 75 -18.12 4.47 -4.82
CA LEU A 75 -17.25 5.65 -4.68
C LEU A 75 -17.51 6.70 -5.77
N SER A 76 -17.74 6.24 -7.00
CA SER A 76 -18.01 7.10 -8.17
C SER A 76 -19.37 7.79 -8.13
N GLU A 77 -20.29 7.38 -7.26
CA GLU A 77 -21.58 8.07 -7.03
C GLU A 77 -21.43 9.37 -6.21
N LYS A 78 -20.23 9.65 -5.67
CA LYS A 78 -19.91 10.86 -4.89
C LYS A 78 -18.67 11.55 -5.46
N THR A 79 -17.69 11.84 -4.60
CA THR A 79 -16.37 12.33 -4.98
C THR A 79 -15.38 11.17 -4.84
N PRO A 80 -15.16 10.37 -5.90
CA PRO A 80 -14.28 9.21 -5.82
C PRO A 80 -12.84 9.65 -5.52
N PRO A 81 -12.15 9.03 -4.55
CA PRO A 81 -10.76 9.35 -4.26
C PRO A 81 -9.82 8.64 -5.22
N VAL A 82 -8.64 9.21 -5.43
CA VAL A 82 -7.47 8.44 -5.87
C VAL A 82 -7.08 7.47 -4.77
N ILE A 83 -6.88 6.21 -5.12
CA ILE A 83 -6.46 5.18 -4.19
C ILE A 83 -4.98 4.87 -4.45
N VAL A 84 -4.14 5.01 -3.44
CA VAL A 84 -2.74 4.59 -3.49
C VAL A 84 -2.55 3.41 -2.54
N ALA A 85 -2.50 2.20 -3.10
CA ALA A 85 -2.27 0.98 -2.33
C ALA A 85 -0.76 0.70 -2.27
N VAL A 86 -0.17 0.86 -1.08
CA VAL A 86 1.27 0.67 -0.83
C VAL A 86 1.49 -0.76 -0.34
N GLY A 87 1.95 -1.60 -1.26
CA GLY A 87 2.26 -3.00 -1.00
C GLY A 87 3.74 -3.33 -1.17
N TYR A 88 4.02 -4.62 -1.14
CA TYR A 88 5.35 -5.20 -1.28
C TYR A 88 5.43 -6.06 -2.56
N GLN A 89 6.62 -6.20 -3.13
CA GLN A 89 6.88 -7.07 -4.27
C GLN A 89 6.87 -8.54 -3.85
N THR A 90 5.66 -9.07 -3.67
CA THR A 90 5.39 -10.45 -3.30
C THR A 90 4.08 -10.90 -3.94
N ASN A 91 3.92 -12.20 -4.13
CA ASN A 91 2.65 -12.81 -4.54
C ASN A 91 1.76 -13.14 -3.32
N LEU A 92 2.16 -12.77 -2.11
CA LEU A 92 1.38 -12.97 -0.88
C LEU A 92 0.53 -11.73 -0.56
N PRO A 93 -0.57 -11.89 0.21
CA PRO A 93 -1.35 -10.74 0.69
C PRO A 93 -0.58 -9.85 1.65
N PHE A 94 0.43 -10.39 2.34
CA PHE A 94 1.27 -9.65 3.27
C PHE A 94 2.73 -10.08 3.15
N ASP A 95 3.65 -9.11 3.19
CA ASP A 95 5.04 -9.38 3.58
C ASP A 95 5.14 -9.16 5.09
N LEU A 96 5.06 -10.26 5.84
CA LEU A 96 5.01 -10.21 7.31
C LEU A 96 6.26 -9.61 7.94
N ASN A 97 7.43 -9.75 7.31
CA ASN A 97 8.68 -9.25 7.85
C ASN A 97 8.83 -7.75 7.57
N SER A 98 8.61 -7.35 6.32
CA SER A 98 8.73 -5.95 5.91
C SER A 98 7.71 -5.07 6.63
N ARG A 99 6.45 -5.50 6.71
CA ARG A 99 5.40 -4.72 7.40
C ARG A 99 5.63 -4.60 8.91
N ALA A 100 6.17 -5.65 9.54
CA ALA A 100 6.48 -5.61 10.96
C ALA A 100 7.54 -4.54 11.27
N TYR A 101 8.49 -4.34 10.36
CA TYR A 101 9.47 -3.28 10.47
C TYR A 101 8.87 -1.91 10.13
N ASP A 102 8.32 -1.76 8.93
CA ASP A 102 7.88 -0.46 8.39
C ASP A 102 6.73 0.16 9.19
N TYR A 103 5.87 -0.62 9.85
CA TYR A 103 4.66 -0.08 10.48
C TYR A 103 4.79 0.12 12.00
N THR A 104 5.93 -0.24 12.59
CA THR A 104 6.13 -0.14 14.05
C THR A 104 7.07 1.00 14.42
N PRO A 105 6.76 1.77 15.48
CA PRO A 105 7.63 2.83 15.97
C PRO A 105 8.89 2.27 16.62
N ALA A 106 9.99 3.03 16.60
CA ALA A 106 11.27 2.64 17.19
C ALA A 106 11.18 2.26 18.69
N ALA A 107 10.20 2.77 19.42
CA ALA A 107 9.97 2.36 20.82
C ALA A 107 9.59 0.87 20.95
N GLU A 108 8.98 0.28 19.93
CA GLU A 108 8.54 -1.12 19.94
C GLU A 108 9.73 -2.09 19.75
N SER A 109 10.84 -1.65 19.16
CA SER A 109 12.05 -2.47 19.00
C SER A 109 12.72 -2.82 20.34
N ARG A 110 12.66 -1.89 21.30
CA ARG A 110 13.17 -2.13 22.65
C ARG A 110 12.39 -3.23 23.38
N LYS A 111 11.12 -3.45 23.04
CA LYS A 111 10.30 -4.53 23.63
C LYS A 111 10.55 -5.88 22.96
N THR A 112 10.80 -5.90 21.65
CA THR A 112 11.14 -7.14 20.93
C THR A 112 12.50 -7.70 21.38
N ASP A 113 13.45 -6.83 21.72
CA ASP A 113 14.75 -7.29 22.24
C ASP A 113 14.66 -7.84 23.68
N LEU A 114 13.66 -7.41 24.45
CA LEU A 114 13.45 -7.81 25.85
C LEU A 114 12.61 -9.09 26.02
N HIS A 115 11.83 -9.50 25.02
CA HIS A 115 10.78 -10.54 25.20
C HIS A 115 10.72 -11.64 24.14
N SER A 116 11.63 -11.70 23.16
CA SER A 116 11.51 -12.74 22.13
C SER A 116 12.76 -13.59 21.96
N GLY A 117 12.59 -14.89 22.27
CA GLY A 117 13.40 -15.96 21.71
C GLY A 117 13.31 -15.99 20.17
N HIS A 118 13.93 -17.01 19.57
CA HIS A 118 14.32 -17.20 18.15
C HIS A 118 13.33 -16.84 17.00
N PHE A 119 12.18 -16.22 17.24
CA PHE A 119 11.14 -15.85 16.25
C PHE A 119 10.73 -14.36 16.26
N SER A 120 11.55 -13.44 16.77
CA SER A 120 11.23 -12.00 16.70
C SER A 120 11.42 -11.46 15.28
N ARG A 121 10.44 -10.68 14.79
CA ARG A 121 10.62 -9.88 13.56
C ARG A 121 11.23 -8.55 13.94
N LYS A 122 12.14 -8.05 13.11
CA LYS A 122 12.68 -6.69 13.23
C LYS A 122 11.54 -5.68 13.22
N SER A 123 11.57 -4.72 14.14
CA SER A 123 10.57 -3.66 14.30
C SER A 123 11.26 -2.28 14.35
N GLY A 124 10.49 -1.19 14.34
CA GLY A 124 10.99 0.16 14.59
C GLY A 124 11.26 1.04 13.36
N GLY A 125 10.83 0.62 12.18
CA GLY A 125 11.12 1.27 10.89
C GLY A 125 10.17 2.40 10.50
N SER A 126 9.15 2.74 11.30
CA SER A 126 8.07 3.63 10.83
C SER A 126 8.48 5.03 10.43
N ASN A 127 9.51 5.61 11.04
CA ASN A 127 10.01 6.92 10.62
C ASN A 127 10.68 6.85 9.24
N ASN A 128 11.45 5.79 8.96
CA ASN A 128 12.08 5.61 7.65
C ASN A 128 11.04 5.31 6.57
N PHE A 129 10.03 4.49 6.89
CA PHE A 129 8.94 4.22 5.97
C PHE A 129 8.09 5.46 5.69
N ARG A 130 7.75 6.25 6.72
CA ARG A 130 7.05 7.54 6.55
C ARG A 130 7.85 8.51 5.67
N GLN A 131 9.16 8.62 5.90
CA GLN A 131 10.01 9.46 5.07
C GLN A 131 10.02 9.00 3.61
N LEU A 132 10.10 7.69 3.35
CA LEU A 132 9.98 7.14 2.00
C LEU A 132 8.62 7.49 1.38
N LEU A 133 7.53 7.33 2.14
CA LEU A 133 6.18 7.62 1.70
C LEU A 133 6.02 9.09 1.32
N GLU A 134 6.36 10.01 2.22
CA GLU A 134 6.12 11.46 2.07
C GLU A 134 7.08 12.12 1.06
N THR A 135 8.31 11.61 0.93
CA THR A 135 9.34 12.29 0.12
C THR A 135 9.62 11.62 -1.21
N ARG A 136 9.21 10.35 -1.40
CA ARG A 136 9.49 9.60 -2.64
C ARG A 136 8.23 9.02 -3.28
N ILE A 137 7.41 8.29 -2.52
CA ILE A 137 6.22 7.65 -3.09
C ILE A 137 5.18 8.71 -3.45
N ALA A 138 4.73 9.51 -2.48
CA ALA A 138 3.66 10.47 -2.68
C ALA A 138 3.98 11.50 -3.79
N PRO A 139 5.16 12.15 -3.80
CA PRO A 139 5.51 13.08 -4.88
C PRO A 139 5.61 12.41 -6.25
N LYS A 140 5.82 11.09 -6.32
CA LYS A 140 5.91 10.36 -7.59
C LYS A 140 4.54 9.94 -8.11
N VAL A 141 3.66 9.43 -7.26
CA VAL A 141 2.35 8.92 -7.66
C VAL A 141 1.31 10.03 -7.84
N GLU A 142 1.54 11.20 -7.24
CA GLU A 142 0.70 12.39 -7.41
C GLU A 142 1.07 13.22 -8.65
N GLN A 143 2.14 12.87 -9.36
CA GLN A 143 2.52 13.56 -10.60
C GLN A 143 1.44 13.40 -11.67
N GLY A 144 0.78 14.51 -12.01
CA GLY A 144 -0.21 14.57 -13.08
C GLY A 144 -1.63 14.19 -12.69
N LEU A 145 -1.92 14.10 -11.38
CA LEU A 145 -3.29 14.01 -10.86
C LEU A 145 -4.05 15.35 -10.93
#